data_AF-A0A356FSS8-F1
#
_entry.id   AF-A0A356FSS8-F1
#
_cell.length_a   1.000
_cell.length_b   1.000
_cell.length_c   1.000
_cell.angle_alpha   90.00
_cell.angle_beta   90.00
_cell.angle_gamma   90.00
#
_symmetry.space_group_name_H-M   'P 1'
#
loop_
_entity.id
_entity.type
_entity.pdbx_description
1 polymer ?
#
loop_
_entity_poly.entity_id
_entity_poly.type
_entity_poly.pdbx_seq_one_letter_code
_entity_poly.pdbx_strand_id
1 'polypeptide(L)' 'LSDNGGVAAKPGYESETWADNSPYLNGKGSMREGGSHVPFIAHWPRGFPQGTTYKYPVSALDLTATAVALAKGDSSG' A
#
# COMPACT_ATOMS: atom_id res chain seq x y z
N LEU A 1 -3.49 -3.39 3.32
CA LEU A 1 -2.51 -3.06 2.26
C LEU A 1 -1.38 -4.08 2.30
N SER A 2 -0.57 -4.20 1.25
CA SER A 2 0.74 -4.85 1.34
C SER A 2 1.76 -3.92 2.04
N ASP A 3 2.81 -4.46 2.64
CA ASP A 3 3.82 -3.72 3.43
C ASP A 3 4.93 -3.10 2.56
N ASN A 4 5.16 -3.61 1.35
CA ASN A 4 6.06 -3.08 0.32
C ASN A 4 5.69 -3.67 -1.03
N GLY A 5 6.33 -3.19 -2.09
CA GLY A 5 6.16 -3.74 -3.44
C GLY A 5 6.60 -5.19 -3.56
N GLY A 6 6.15 -5.84 -4.63
CA GLY A 6 6.51 -7.22 -4.95
C GLY A 6 8.01 -7.37 -5.17
N VAL A 7 8.53 -8.58 -4.99
CA VAL A 7 9.93 -8.86 -5.28
C VAL A 7 10.23 -8.59 -6.76
N ALA A 8 11.43 -8.09 -7.06
CA ALA A 8 11.88 -7.89 -8.43
C ALA A 8 13.23 -8.58 -8.60
N ALA A 9 13.39 -9.30 -9.71
CA ALA A 9 14.64 -9.96 -10.07
C ALA A 9 15.80 -8.96 -10.01
N LYS A 10 16.88 -9.36 -9.33
CA LYS A 10 18.09 -8.56 -9.08
C LYS A 10 19.31 -9.47 -9.04
N PRO A 11 20.53 -8.94 -9.15
CA PRO A 11 21.75 -9.75 -9.09
C PRO A 11 21.79 -10.65 -7.85
N GLY A 12 21.97 -11.95 -8.04
CA GLY A 12 21.96 -12.99 -7.00
C GLY A 12 20.58 -13.52 -6.59
N TYR A 13 19.51 -12.99 -7.20
CA TYR A 13 18.12 -13.37 -6.95
C TYR A 13 17.29 -13.36 -8.26
N GLU A 14 17.90 -13.79 -9.36
CA GLU A 14 17.32 -13.70 -10.70
C GLU A 14 16.06 -14.56 -10.88
N SER A 15 15.86 -15.56 -10.02
CA SER A 15 14.69 -16.44 -10.03
C SER A 15 13.47 -15.87 -9.28
N GLU A 16 13.58 -14.70 -8.65
CA GLU A 16 12.48 -14.03 -7.95
C GLU A 16 11.49 -13.36 -8.94
N THR A 17 10.84 -14.16 -9.80
CA THR A 17 9.97 -13.69 -10.90
C THR A 17 8.48 -13.95 -10.66
N TRP A 18 8.06 -14.08 -9.40
CA TRP A 18 6.70 -14.47 -9.01
C TRP A 18 5.82 -13.27 -8.59
N ALA A 19 6.30 -12.05 -8.80
CA ALA A 19 5.55 -10.82 -8.59
C ALA A 19 5.65 -9.89 -9.81
N ASP A 20 4.66 -9.01 -9.96
CA ASP A 20 4.61 -8.00 -11.02
C ASP A 20 4.33 -6.63 -10.40
N ASN A 21 5.27 -5.69 -10.62
CA ASN A 21 5.15 -4.30 -10.16
C ASN A 21 4.82 -3.34 -11.31
N SER A 22 4.56 -3.84 -12.52
CA SER A 22 4.25 -3.00 -13.69
C SER A 22 3.02 -2.12 -13.42
N PRO A 23 3.01 -0.84 -13.86
CA PRO A 23 4.02 -0.17 -14.69
C PRO A 23 5.18 0.46 -13.89
N TYR A 24 5.29 0.19 -12.59
CA TYR A 24 6.25 0.83 -11.70
C TYR A 24 7.62 0.18 -11.74
N LEU A 25 8.67 0.99 -11.54
CA LEU A 25 10.05 0.55 -11.64
C LEU A 25 10.53 -0.13 -10.34
N ASN A 26 11.21 -1.27 -10.48
CA ASN A 26 11.77 -2.11 -9.42
C ASN A 26 10.71 -2.76 -8.50
N GLY A 27 11.11 -3.12 -7.28
CA GLY A 27 10.33 -3.93 -6.35
C GLY A 27 10.79 -3.71 -4.90
N LYS A 28 10.45 -4.67 -4.03
CA LYS A 28 10.85 -4.75 -2.62
C LYS A 28 12.27 -4.26 -2.35
N GLY A 29 12.40 -3.32 -1.41
CA GLY A 29 13.68 -2.73 -0.98
C GLY A 29 14.18 -1.58 -1.86
N SER A 30 13.47 -1.21 -2.92
CA SER A 30 13.77 -0.03 -3.73
C SER A 30 13.05 1.22 -3.20
N MET A 31 13.67 2.39 -3.34
CA MET A 31 13.02 3.69 -3.12
C MET A 31 12.21 4.20 -4.33
N ARG A 32 12.10 3.38 -5.38
CA ARG A 32 11.26 3.70 -6.55
C ARG A 32 9.82 3.26 -6.30
N GLU A 33 8.90 3.72 -7.13
CA GLU A 33 7.46 3.40 -7.02
C GLU A 33 7.19 1.90 -6.87
N GLY A 34 7.91 1.02 -7.57
CA GLY A 34 7.71 -0.43 -7.46
C GLY A 34 8.05 -0.99 -6.09
N GLY A 35 8.72 -0.24 -5.20
CA GLY A 35 9.00 -0.64 -3.83
C GLY A 35 7.97 -0.20 -2.79
N SER A 36 7.14 0.81 -3.07
CA SER A 36 6.20 1.41 -2.12
C SER A 36 4.77 1.58 -2.63
N HIS A 37 4.56 1.65 -3.95
CA HIS A 37 3.25 1.76 -4.56
C HIS A 37 2.58 0.37 -4.63
N VAL A 38 1.70 0.10 -3.66
CA VAL A 38 1.13 -1.21 -3.39
C VAL A 38 -0.40 -1.25 -3.52
N PRO A 39 -1.00 -2.44 -3.73
CA PRO A 39 -2.45 -2.57 -3.69
C PRO A 39 -3.05 -2.21 -2.32
N PHE A 40 -4.05 -1.34 -2.34
CA PHE A 40 -4.86 -0.98 -1.18
C PHE A 40 -6.35 -0.97 -1.55
N ILE A 41 -7.17 -1.67 -0.75
CA ILE A 41 -8.62 -1.74 -0.90
C ILE A 41 -9.21 -1.45 0.49
N ALA A 42 -10.20 -0.56 0.53
CA ALA A 42 -11.00 -0.29 1.72
C ALA A 42 -12.47 -0.64 1.43
N HIS A 43 -13.12 -1.32 2.38
CA HIS A 43 -14.51 -1.75 2.24
C HIS A 43 -15.31 -1.28 3.46
N TRP A 44 -16.21 -0.33 3.24
CA TRP A 44 -17.12 0.16 4.27
C TRP A 44 -18.50 0.46 3.66
N PRO A 45 -19.41 -0.53 3.61
CA PRO A 45 -20.71 -0.40 2.92
C PRO A 45 -21.57 0.78 3.37
N ARG A 46 -21.48 1.15 4.65
CA ARG A 46 -22.22 2.28 5.24
C ARG A 46 -21.46 3.61 5.21
N GLY A 47 -20.20 3.61 4.79
CA GLY A 47 -19.30 4.78 4.90
C GLY A 47 -18.73 5.27 3.57
N PHE A 48 -18.46 4.36 2.62
CA PHE A 48 -17.90 4.71 1.32
C PHE A 48 -18.91 4.47 0.18
N PRO A 49 -18.97 5.36 -0.83
CA PRO A 49 -19.66 5.05 -2.07
C PRO A 49 -19.02 3.82 -2.75
N GLN A 50 -19.85 2.87 -3.17
CA GLN A 50 -19.38 1.65 -3.81
C GLN A 50 -18.76 1.92 -5.19
N GLY A 51 -17.81 1.07 -5.60
CA GLY A 51 -17.22 1.11 -6.94
C GLY A 51 -16.41 2.36 -7.25
N THR A 52 -15.95 3.10 -6.22
CA THR A 52 -15.16 4.31 -6.40
C THR A 52 -13.65 4.05 -6.35
N THR A 53 -12.89 4.87 -7.09
CA THR A 53 -11.43 4.91 -7.02
C THR A 53 -11.02 6.24 -6.40
N TYR A 54 -10.28 6.17 -5.29
CA TYR A 54 -9.67 7.34 -4.69
C TYR A 54 -8.35 7.68 -5.41
N LYS A 55 -8.21 8.93 -5.86
CA LYS A 55 -7.11 9.33 -6.78
C LYS A 55 -5.90 9.96 -6.09
N TYR A 56 -5.99 10.23 -4.79
CA TYR A 56 -4.91 10.86 -4.05
C TYR A 56 -4.05 9.82 -3.34
N PRO A 57 -2.78 10.13 -3.04
CA PRO A 57 -1.91 9.23 -2.29
C PRO A 57 -2.51 8.85 -0.94
N VAL A 58 -2.26 7.62 -0.53
CA VAL A 58 -2.58 7.08 0.80
C VAL A 58 -1.31 6.48 1.38
N SER A 59 -1.05 6.76 2.65
CA SER A 59 0.06 6.17 3.40
C SER A 59 -0.43 5.01 4.27
N ALA A 60 0.44 4.01 4.50
CA ALA A 60 0.19 2.97 5.49
C ALA A 60 -0.07 3.55 6.88
N LEU A 61 0.54 4.70 7.20
CA LEU A 61 0.38 5.40 8.48
C LEU A 61 -1.04 5.96 8.67
N ASP A 62 -1.75 6.24 7.57
CA ASP A 62 -3.11 6.78 7.62
C ASP A 62 -4.08 5.76 8.23
N LEU A 63 -3.78 4.46 8.15
CA LEU A 63 -4.62 3.42 8.75
C LEU A 63 -4.68 3.54 10.27
N THR A 64 -3.54 3.80 10.92
CA THR A 64 -3.49 3.98 12.38
C THR A 64 -4.26 5.23 12.79
N ALA A 65 -4.00 6.37 12.14
CA ALA A 65 -4.71 7.61 12.41
C ALA A 65 -6.23 7.46 12.18
N THR A 66 -6.62 6.77 11.10
CA THR A 66 -8.02 6.48 10.79
C THR A 66 -8.66 5.59 11.85
N ALA A 67 -7.99 4.52 12.27
CA ALA A 67 -8.51 3.60 13.29
C ALA A 67 -8.70 4.30 14.65
N VAL A 68 -7.74 5.12 15.07
CA VAL A 68 -7.84 5.94 16.30
C VAL A 68 -9.02 6.89 16.21
N ALA A 69 -9.17 7.64 15.10
CA ALA A 69 -10.28 8.56 14.91
C ALA A 69 -11.65 7.85 14.96
N LEU A 70 -11.77 6.67 14.32
CA LEU A 70 -13.00 5.88 14.33
C LEU A 70 -13.35 5.33 15.72
N ALA A 71 -12.34 4.94 16.48
CA ALA A 71 -12.50 4.47 17.85
C ALA A 71 -12.71 5.61 18.87
N LYS A 72 -12.60 6.88 18.45
CA LYS A 72 -12.50 8.04 19.33
C LYS A 72 -11.36 7.89 20.36
N GLY A 73 -10.25 7.29 19.92
CA GLY A 73 -9.07 7.12 20.75
C GLY A 73 -8.36 8.44 21.01
N ASP A 74 -7.60 8.48 22.10
CA ASP A 74 -6.73 9.61 22.43
C ASP A 74 -5.53 9.67 21.48
N SER A 75 -5.26 10.84 20.94
CA SER A 75 -4.16 11.11 20.02
C SER A 75 -3.10 12.04 20.61
N SER A 76 -3.20 12.42 21.91
CA SER A 76 -2.22 13.32 22.53
C SER A 76 -0.89 12.67 22.85
N GLY A 77 -0.87 11.34 23.02
CA GLY A 77 0.29 10.61 23.53
C GLY A 77 0.58 10.90 25.00
#